data_AF-A0A1E3LLI1-F1
#
_entry.id   AF-A0A1E3LLI1-F1
#
_cell.length_a   1.000
_cell.length_b   1.000
_cell.length_c   1.000
_cell.angle_alpha   90.00
_cell.angle_beta   90.00
_cell.angle_gamma   90.00
#
_symmetry.space_group_name_H-M   'P 1'
#
loop_
_entity.id
_entity.type
_entity.pdbx_description
1 polymer ?
#
loop_
_entity_poly.entity_id
_entity_poly.type
_entity_poly.pdbx_seq_one_letter_code
_entity_poly.pdbx_strand_id
1 'polypeptide(L)'
;MNRGINTNFGTVRDARRGVVRAASLASLALAVLLAGCAQTAPVAAKPDDPPVGSVADVAPENVKVETLPAYRDTIDDARANGAVWQGSSKKTFPRVSACTARLWKKQLPYARLQRVKAGVGQTLELSSQDDGILAILDLAPRKPGSEGSLYLGSTGPQSLADAVRQCL
;
A
#
# COMPACT_ATOMS: atom_id res chain seq x y z
N MET A 1 47.08 34.37 -28.60
CA MET A 1 46.02 35.08 -29.35
C MET A 1 45.09 34.06 -29.99
N ASN A 2 43.82 34.42 -30.18
CA ASN A 2 42.67 33.66 -30.71
C ASN A 2 41.77 32.93 -29.70
N ARG A 3 40.85 33.74 -29.17
CA ARG A 3 39.49 33.40 -28.77
C ARG A 3 38.73 32.75 -29.93
N GLY A 4 37.82 31.84 -29.61
CA GLY A 4 36.81 31.31 -30.53
C GLY A 4 35.56 30.89 -29.75
N ILE A 5 34.76 31.86 -29.35
CA ILE A 5 33.38 31.68 -28.90
C ILE A 5 32.57 31.31 -30.14
N ASN A 6 31.77 30.23 -30.08
CA ASN A 6 30.61 30.10 -30.95
C ASN A 6 29.44 29.51 -30.17
N THR A 7 28.64 30.43 -29.66
CA THR A 7 27.23 30.30 -29.29
C THR A 7 26.39 29.92 -30.50
N ASN A 8 25.47 28.96 -30.35
CA ASN A 8 24.23 28.95 -31.13
C ASN A 8 23.04 28.72 -30.19
N PHE A 9 22.29 29.79 -30.03
CA PHE A 9 20.94 29.89 -29.50
C PHE A 9 19.94 29.81 -30.66
N GLY A 10 18.73 29.32 -30.40
CA GLY A 10 17.56 29.44 -31.28
C GLY A 10 17.30 28.16 -32.09
N THR A 11 16.05 27.72 -32.31
CA THR A 11 14.74 28.37 -32.30
C THR A 11 13.65 27.30 -32.09
N VAL A 12 12.68 27.54 -31.21
CA VAL A 12 11.28 27.90 -31.50
C VAL A 12 10.47 26.87 -32.30
N ARG A 13 9.52 26.26 -31.57
CA ARG A 13 8.14 25.83 -31.93
C ARG A 13 7.88 25.44 -33.39
N ASP A 14 7.42 24.20 -33.56
CA ASP A 14 6.34 23.92 -34.49
C ASP A 14 5.27 23.03 -33.84
N ALA A 15 4.06 23.57 -33.81
CA ALA A 15 2.86 22.89 -33.38
C ALA A 15 2.20 22.28 -34.61
N ARG A 16 1.92 20.97 -34.62
CA ARG A 16 0.89 20.41 -35.49
C ARG A 16 -0.04 19.49 -34.72
N ARG A 17 -1.27 20.00 -34.57
CA ARG A 17 -2.48 19.27 -34.25
C ARG A 17 -2.65 18.13 -35.24
N GLY A 18 -2.79 16.91 -34.72
CA GLY A 18 -3.31 15.75 -35.45
C GLY A 18 -4.56 15.25 -34.75
N VAL A 19 -5.69 15.90 -35.03
CA VAL A 19 -7.02 15.36 -34.72
C VAL A 19 -7.30 14.29 -35.77
N VAL A 20 -7.45 13.03 -35.36
CA VAL A 20 -8.13 12.03 -36.17
C VAL A 20 -9.22 11.41 -35.33
N ARG A 21 -10.43 11.96 -35.52
CA ARG A 21 -11.68 11.24 -35.26
C ARG A 21 -11.84 10.22 -36.38
N ALA A 22 -12.07 8.97 -36.03
CA ALA A 22 -12.75 8.02 -36.91
C ALA A 22 -13.77 7.27 -36.05
N ALA A 23 -15.03 7.52 -36.38
CA ALA A 23 -16.21 6.88 -35.82
C ALA A 23 -16.63 5.72 -36.72
N SER A 24 -17.14 4.65 -36.11
CA SER A 24 -18.28 3.81 -36.55
C SER A 24 -18.28 2.55 -35.67
N LEU A 25 -19.27 2.39 -34.79
CA LEU A 25 -20.57 1.73 -35.05
C LEU A 25 -20.42 0.25 -35.38
N ALA A 26 -20.58 -0.59 -34.36
CA ALA A 26 -21.21 -1.90 -34.48
C ALA A 26 -21.82 -2.30 -33.14
N SER A 27 -23.10 -2.01 -33.05
CA SER A 27 -24.10 -2.53 -32.12
C SER A 27 -24.07 -4.06 -31.99
N LEU A 28 -24.18 -4.55 -30.75
CA LEU A 28 -24.92 -5.78 -30.47
C LEU A 28 -25.52 -5.68 -29.07
N ALA A 29 -26.83 -5.51 -29.09
CA ALA A 29 -27.70 -5.58 -27.93
C ALA A 29 -27.68 -7.01 -27.36
N LEU A 30 -27.56 -7.12 -26.04
CA LEU A 30 -28.18 -8.22 -25.31
C LEU A 30 -28.72 -7.65 -24.00
N ALA A 31 -30.01 -7.30 -24.04
CA ALA A 31 -30.83 -7.13 -22.86
C ALA A 31 -31.21 -8.54 -22.37
N VAL A 32 -30.78 -8.90 -21.18
CA VAL A 32 -31.47 -9.94 -20.39
C VAL A 32 -31.73 -9.35 -19.01
N LEU A 33 -33.03 -9.11 -18.80
CA LEU A 33 -33.68 -8.87 -17.53
C LEU A 33 -33.29 -9.94 -16.50
N LEU A 34 -32.85 -9.50 -15.33
CA LEU A 34 -33.21 -10.15 -14.07
C LEU A 34 -33.70 -9.05 -13.13
N ALA A 35 -34.99 -8.75 -13.31
CA ALA A 35 -35.82 -8.20 -12.26
C ALA A 35 -35.80 -9.19 -11.09
N GLY A 36 -35.44 -8.68 -9.92
CA GLY A 36 -35.40 -9.45 -8.68
C GLY A 36 -35.40 -8.50 -7.50
N CYS A 37 -36.42 -7.66 -7.43
CA CYS A 37 -36.76 -6.89 -6.25
C CYS A 37 -36.99 -7.85 -5.09
N ALA A 38 -36.02 -8.00 -4.19
CA ALA A 38 -36.33 -8.37 -2.81
C ALA A 38 -36.68 -7.09 -2.06
N GLN A 39 -37.84 -6.52 -2.39
CA GLN A 39 -38.54 -5.64 -1.47
C GLN A 39 -38.96 -6.54 -0.30
N THR A 40 -38.23 -6.49 0.80
CA THR A 40 -38.67 -7.08 2.05
C THR A 40 -39.99 -6.41 2.41
N ALA A 41 -41.10 -7.12 2.19
CA ALA A 41 -42.41 -6.65 2.59
C ALA A 41 -42.38 -6.35 4.10
N PRO A 42 -42.86 -5.17 4.56
CA PRO A 42 -43.14 -5.03 5.98
C PRO A 42 -44.24 -6.04 6.31
N VAL A 43 -43.93 -6.97 7.19
CA VAL A 43 -44.93 -7.84 7.81
C VAL A 43 -45.96 -6.92 8.45
N ALA A 44 -47.16 -6.90 7.88
CA ALA A 44 -48.31 -6.30 8.53
C ALA A 44 -48.55 -7.11 9.81
N ALA A 45 -48.21 -6.52 10.95
CA ALA A 45 -48.57 -7.05 12.25
C ALA A 45 -50.09 -7.23 12.28
N LYS A 46 -50.55 -8.46 12.53
CA LYS A 46 -51.96 -8.73 12.77
C LYS A 46 -52.40 -8.02 14.07
N PRO A 47 -53.65 -7.58 14.19
CA PRO A 47 -54.10 -6.78 15.35
C PRO A 47 -54.22 -7.54 16.68
N ASP A 48 -53.76 -8.79 16.78
CA ASP A 48 -54.04 -9.69 17.91
C ASP A 48 -52.80 -10.47 18.40
N ASP A 49 -51.63 -9.82 18.42
CA ASP A 49 -50.49 -10.34 19.19
C ASP A 49 -50.38 -9.58 20.53
N PRO A 50 -50.40 -10.28 21.69
CA PRO A 50 -50.29 -9.65 23.00
C PRO A 50 -48.90 -9.01 23.17
N PRO A 51 -48.76 -7.91 23.92
CA PRO A 51 -47.49 -7.19 24.03
C PRO A 51 -46.43 -8.09 24.68
N VAL A 52 -45.51 -8.61 23.86
CA VAL A 52 -44.33 -9.32 24.35
C VAL A 52 -43.39 -8.28 24.93
N GLY A 53 -43.45 -8.15 26.25
CA GLY A 53 -42.39 -7.63 27.10
C GLY A 53 -42.05 -6.16 26.86
N SER A 54 -42.56 -5.30 27.75
CA SER A 54 -41.81 -4.10 28.12
C SER A 54 -40.36 -4.49 28.36
N VAL A 55 -39.48 -4.08 27.45
CA VAL A 55 -38.05 -4.03 27.70
C VAL A 55 -37.92 -3.06 28.87
N ALA A 56 -37.77 -3.62 30.06
CA ALA A 56 -37.44 -2.84 31.24
C ALA A 56 -36.23 -1.99 30.87
N ASP A 57 -36.34 -0.70 31.15
CA ASP A 57 -35.28 0.28 31.11
C ASP A 57 -34.12 -0.24 31.99
N VAL A 58 -33.21 -1.02 31.40
CA VAL A 58 -32.00 -1.48 32.08
C VAL A 58 -31.08 -0.28 32.07
N ALA A 59 -31.06 0.42 33.20
CA ALA A 59 -30.13 1.50 33.48
C ALA A 59 -28.71 1.13 33.00
N PRO A 60 -28.06 1.95 32.15
CA PRO A 60 -26.78 1.62 31.54
C PRO A 60 -25.59 1.66 32.50
N GLU A 61 -25.82 1.69 33.82
CA GLU A 61 -24.81 2.04 34.83
C GLU A 61 -23.65 1.04 34.99
N ASN A 62 -23.68 -0.11 34.29
CA ASN A 62 -22.63 -1.13 34.40
C ASN A 62 -22.00 -1.57 33.06
N VAL A 63 -22.26 -0.88 31.94
CA VAL A 63 -21.60 -1.20 30.67
C VAL A 63 -20.27 -0.46 30.56
N LYS A 64 -19.19 -1.08 31.04
CA LYS A 64 -17.84 -0.56 30.83
C LYS A 64 -17.40 -0.87 29.39
N VAL A 65 -17.56 0.10 28.49
CA VAL A 65 -17.03 0.02 27.13
C VAL A 65 -15.51 0.23 27.19
N GLU A 66 -14.75 -0.86 27.23
CA GLU A 66 -13.31 -0.81 27.05
C GLU A 66 -12.96 -0.88 25.56
N THR A 67 -12.54 0.25 24.99
CA THR A 67 -11.99 0.30 23.64
C THR A 67 -10.57 -0.28 23.68
N LEU A 68 -10.41 -1.49 23.15
CA LEU A 68 -9.09 -2.08 22.94
C LEU A 68 -8.27 -1.19 21.98
N PRO A 69 -6.96 -1.02 22.23
CA PRO A 69 -6.10 -0.28 21.31
C PRO A 69 -6.12 -0.95 19.93
N ALA A 70 -5.98 -0.14 18.87
CA ALA A 70 -5.84 -0.67 17.53
C ALA A 70 -4.69 -1.69 17.48
N TYR A 71 -4.94 -2.83 16.83
CA TYR A 71 -3.93 -3.87 16.65
C TYR A 71 -2.71 -3.31 15.91
N ARG A 72 -1.52 -3.76 16.32
CA ARG A 72 -0.24 -3.33 15.77
C ARG A 72 0.50 -4.52 15.22
N ASP A 73 0.92 -4.43 13.97
CA ASP A 73 1.63 -5.52 13.33
C ASP A 73 2.99 -5.74 13.99
N THR A 74 3.29 -7.00 14.27
CA THR A 74 4.63 -7.43 14.67
C THR A 74 5.47 -7.80 13.44
N ILE A 75 6.73 -8.16 13.68
CA ILE A 75 7.63 -8.63 12.63
C ILE A 75 7.10 -9.93 12.01
N ASP A 76 6.55 -10.82 12.84
CA ASP A 76 6.04 -12.12 12.41
C ASP A 76 4.77 -11.96 11.58
N ASP A 77 3.90 -11.00 11.93
CA ASP A 77 2.67 -10.71 11.18
C ASP A 77 2.99 -10.21 9.77
N ALA A 78 3.93 -9.27 9.64
CA ALA A 78 4.38 -8.78 8.34
C ALA A 78 4.99 -9.91 7.48
N ARG A 79 5.71 -10.86 8.08
CA ARG A 79 6.25 -12.02 7.36
C ARG A 79 5.17 -13.04 6.98
N ALA A 80 4.16 -13.22 7.83
CA ALA A 80 3.01 -14.10 7.59
C ALA A 80 2.17 -13.63 6.39
N ASN A 81 2.14 -12.33 6.09
CA ASN A 81 1.51 -11.77 4.89
C ASN A 81 2.21 -12.24 3.59
N GLY A 82 3.42 -12.77 3.68
CA GLY A 82 4.21 -13.21 2.54
C GLY A 82 5.06 -12.10 1.93
N ALA A 83 6.06 -12.53 1.14
CA ALA A 83 6.98 -11.60 0.50
C ALA A 83 6.30 -10.90 -0.69
N VAL A 84 6.17 -9.57 -0.62
CA VAL A 84 5.67 -8.75 -1.75
C VAL A 84 6.71 -8.58 -2.85
N TRP A 85 7.98 -8.82 -2.51
CA TRP A 85 9.07 -8.93 -3.47
C TRP A 85 10.12 -9.89 -2.92
N GLN A 86 10.66 -10.72 -3.80
CA GLN A 86 11.80 -11.57 -3.53
C GLN A 86 12.66 -11.63 -4.78
N GLY A 87 13.97 -11.45 -4.63
CA GLY A 87 14.85 -11.50 -5.79
C GLY A 87 16.26 -11.04 -5.48
N SER A 88 16.97 -10.67 -6.55
CA SER A 88 18.37 -10.26 -6.49
C SER A 88 18.63 -8.94 -7.18
N SER A 89 19.65 -8.23 -6.71
CA SER A 89 20.18 -7.00 -7.32
C SER A 89 21.66 -7.16 -7.63
N LYS A 90 22.13 -6.50 -8.68
CA LYS A 90 23.56 -6.35 -8.99
C LYS A 90 24.29 -5.44 -7.98
N LYS A 91 23.54 -4.66 -7.20
CA LYS A 91 24.07 -3.77 -6.16
C LYS A 91 24.36 -4.58 -4.89
N THR A 92 25.34 -4.13 -4.11
CA THR A 92 25.64 -4.71 -2.81
C THR A 92 24.55 -4.38 -1.80
N PHE A 93 24.33 -5.26 -0.83
CA PHE A 93 23.28 -5.05 0.18
C PHE A 93 23.40 -3.71 0.93
N PRO A 94 24.61 -3.18 1.27
CA PRO A 94 24.71 -1.89 1.94
C PRO A 94 24.22 -0.73 1.05
N ARG A 95 24.37 -0.85 -0.27
CA ARG A 95 23.93 0.17 -1.23
C ARG A 95 22.42 0.16 -1.39
N VAL A 96 21.81 -1.03 -1.46
CA VAL A 96 20.35 -1.18 -1.48
C VAL A 96 19.76 -0.66 -0.17
N SER A 97 20.27 -1.14 0.97
CA SER A 97 19.89 -0.68 2.32
C SER A 97 19.93 0.84 2.46
N ALA A 98 21.04 1.49 2.09
CA ALA A 98 21.19 2.93 2.24
C ALA A 98 20.21 3.71 1.36
N CYS A 99 19.96 3.26 0.14
CA CYS A 99 19.00 3.87 -0.78
C CYS A 99 17.57 3.72 -0.24
N THR A 100 17.18 2.50 0.13
CA THR A 100 15.83 2.20 0.64
C THR A 100 15.55 2.97 1.93
N ALA A 101 16.47 2.96 2.88
CA ALA A 101 16.38 3.72 4.12
C ALA A 101 16.09 5.20 3.88
N ARG A 102 16.78 5.80 2.90
CA ARG A 102 16.60 7.21 2.54
C ARG A 102 15.22 7.47 1.95
N LEU A 103 14.77 6.63 1.03
CA LEU A 103 13.46 6.80 0.40
C LEU A 103 12.31 6.57 1.39
N TRP A 104 12.38 5.53 2.22
CA TRP A 104 11.38 5.27 3.26
C TRP A 104 11.31 6.42 4.27
N LYS A 105 12.44 6.93 4.76
CA LYS A 105 12.43 8.09 5.66
C LYS A 105 11.91 9.37 5.01
N LYS A 106 12.10 9.54 3.69
CA LYS A 106 11.53 10.67 2.95
C LYS A 106 10.00 10.56 2.85
N GLN A 107 9.49 9.34 2.63
CA GLN A 107 8.05 9.09 2.53
C GLN A 107 7.35 9.14 3.89
N LEU A 108 7.97 8.55 4.93
CA LEU A 108 7.44 8.43 6.28
C LEU A 108 8.46 8.98 7.29
N PRO A 109 8.53 10.31 7.48
CA PRO A 109 9.56 10.93 8.32
C PRO A 109 9.46 10.53 9.80
N TYR A 110 8.25 10.34 10.31
CA TYR A 110 7.97 9.99 11.70
C TYR A 110 8.08 8.50 12.00
N ALA A 111 8.03 7.62 10.99
CA ALA A 111 8.23 6.19 11.18
C ALA A 111 9.67 5.91 11.64
N ARG A 112 9.83 5.04 12.64
CA ARG A 112 11.13 4.59 13.11
C ARG A 112 11.72 3.62 12.11
N LEU A 113 12.94 3.90 11.67
CA LEU A 113 13.71 3.01 10.80
C LEU A 113 14.84 2.39 11.62
N GLN A 114 14.92 1.07 11.64
CA GLN A 114 15.98 0.32 12.30
C GLN A 114 16.72 -0.55 11.28
N ARG A 115 18.03 -0.70 11.49
CA ARG A 115 18.87 -1.62 10.71
C ARG A 115 19.41 -2.66 11.66
N VAL A 116 18.96 -3.89 11.50
CA VAL A 116 19.33 -5.02 12.33
C VAL A 116 20.32 -5.90 11.57
N LYS A 117 21.36 -6.37 12.24
CA LYS A 117 22.32 -7.30 11.65
C LYS A 117 21.69 -8.69 11.58
N ALA A 118 21.63 -9.30 10.39
CA ALA A 118 21.04 -10.62 10.18
C ALA A 118 22.10 -11.57 9.60
N GLY A 119 22.89 -12.20 10.48
CA GLY A 119 24.03 -13.03 10.06
C GLY A 119 25.06 -12.23 9.26
N VAL A 120 25.28 -12.65 8.00
CA VAL A 120 26.14 -11.94 7.02
C VAL A 120 25.42 -10.83 6.27
N GLY A 121 24.10 -10.73 6.44
CA GLY A 121 23.22 -9.74 5.82
C GLY A 121 22.76 -8.64 6.77
N GLN A 122 21.70 -7.95 6.37
CA GLN A 122 21.08 -6.86 7.11
C GLN A 122 19.58 -6.84 6.86
N THR A 123 18.83 -6.61 7.92
CA THR A 123 17.39 -6.38 7.86
C THR A 123 17.11 -4.91 8.12
N LEU A 124 16.25 -4.30 7.30
CA LEU A 124 15.71 -2.97 7.53
C LEU A 124 14.27 -3.13 8.01
N GLU A 125 13.96 -2.54 9.15
CA GLU A 125 12.65 -2.57 9.76
C GLU A 125 12.12 -1.14 9.80
N LEU A 126 10.95 -0.92 9.24
CA LEU A 126 10.23 0.35 9.31
C LEU A 126 8.99 0.15 10.16
N SER A 127 8.84 0.95 11.22
CA SER A 127 7.72 0.85 12.15
C SER A 127 7.11 2.20 12.48
N SER A 128 5.79 2.25 12.63
CA SER A 128 5.03 3.38 13.16
C SER A 128 4.71 3.14 14.64
N GLN A 129 4.52 4.21 15.41
CA GLN A 129 4.02 4.08 16.77
C GLN A 129 2.57 3.60 16.79
N ASP A 130 1.78 3.98 15.79
CA ASP A 130 0.35 3.71 15.75
C ASP A 130 0.06 2.31 15.19
N ASP A 131 0.77 1.92 14.13
CA ASP A 131 0.45 0.72 13.34
C ASP A 131 1.40 -0.47 13.58
N GLY A 132 2.52 -0.28 14.29
CA GLY A 132 3.54 -1.32 14.43
C GLY A 132 4.45 -1.41 13.20
N ILE A 133 4.79 -2.62 12.75
CA ILE A 133 5.66 -2.86 11.60
C ILE A 133 4.95 -2.52 10.30
N LEU A 134 5.53 -1.59 9.52
CA LEU A 134 5.04 -1.21 8.20
C LEU A 134 5.73 -1.98 7.08
N ALA A 135 7.03 -2.23 7.20
CA ALA A 135 7.80 -2.97 6.21
C ALA A 135 9.07 -3.58 6.79
N ILE A 136 9.46 -4.74 6.25
CA ILE A 136 10.72 -5.42 6.55
C ILE A 136 11.41 -5.75 5.24
N LEU A 137 12.65 -5.28 5.07
CA LEU A 137 13.51 -5.66 3.96
C LEU A 137 14.70 -6.45 4.47
N ASP A 138 14.71 -7.75 4.21
CA ASP A 138 15.88 -8.60 4.44
C ASP A 138 16.80 -8.55 3.23
N LEU A 139 18.09 -8.35 3.48
CA LEU A 139 19.12 -8.37 2.45
C LEU A 139 20.26 -9.29 2.88
N ALA A 140 20.72 -10.11 1.95
CA ALA A 140 21.88 -10.97 2.12
C ALA A 140 22.91 -10.70 1.00
N PRO A 141 24.21 -10.87 1.29
CA PRO A 141 25.24 -10.82 0.26
C PRO A 141 25.09 -11.99 -0.72
N ARG A 142 25.14 -11.69 -2.02
CA ARG A 142 25.15 -12.68 -3.11
C ARG A 142 26.23 -12.29 -4.11
N LYS A 143 26.92 -13.24 -4.76
CA LYS A 143 27.90 -12.92 -5.81
C LYS A 143 27.28 -13.08 -7.20
N PRO A 144 27.27 -12.05 -8.06
CA PRO A 144 27.55 -10.64 -7.77
C PRO A 144 26.35 -9.92 -7.11
N GLY A 145 26.61 -8.98 -6.20
CA GLY A 145 25.60 -8.08 -5.62
C GLY A 145 24.94 -8.53 -4.30
N SER A 146 23.61 -8.65 -4.33
CA SER A 146 22.80 -9.02 -3.17
C SER A 146 21.50 -9.73 -3.56
N GLU A 147 20.93 -10.42 -2.61
CA GLU A 147 19.57 -10.94 -2.67
C GLU A 147 18.76 -10.41 -1.49
N GLY A 148 17.44 -10.44 -1.61
CA GLY A 148 16.58 -9.96 -0.55
C GLY A 148 15.13 -10.36 -0.70
N SER A 149 14.39 -10.12 0.37
CA SER A 149 12.95 -10.30 0.44
C SER A 149 12.34 -9.10 1.17
N LEU A 150 11.27 -8.55 0.61
CA LEU A 150 10.49 -7.47 1.20
C LEU A 150 9.15 -8.02 1.67
N TYR A 151 8.80 -7.68 2.90
CA TYR A 151 7.52 -7.95 3.53
C TYR A 151 6.86 -6.62 3.90
N LEU A 152 5.54 -6.54 3.77
CA LEU A 152 4.77 -5.38 4.20
C LEU A 152 3.87 -5.79 5.37
N GLY A 153 3.76 -4.90 6.36
CA GLY A 153 2.66 -4.98 7.32
C GLY A 153 1.31 -4.79 6.62
N SER A 154 0.25 -5.20 7.29
CA SER A 154 -1.14 -5.01 6.86
C SER A 154 -1.47 -3.55 6.53
N THR A 155 -0.85 -2.61 7.25
CA THR A 155 -0.99 -1.15 7.07
C THR A 155 0.14 -0.53 6.24
N GLY A 156 1.10 -1.33 5.79
CA GLY A 156 2.26 -0.87 5.02
C GLY A 156 1.87 -0.38 3.61
N PRO A 157 2.10 0.89 3.24
CA PRO A 157 1.72 1.37 1.92
C PRO A 157 2.59 0.78 0.81
N GLN A 158 1.99 0.51 -0.35
CA GLN A 158 2.68 -0.07 -1.51
C GLN A 158 3.84 0.79 -2.04
N SER A 159 3.81 2.10 -1.77
CA SER A 159 4.89 3.03 -2.10
C SER A 159 6.23 2.68 -1.44
N LEU A 160 6.21 1.92 -0.32
CA LEU A 160 7.41 1.36 0.31
C LEU A 160 8.04 0.28 -0.58
N ALA A 161 7.24 -0.57 -1.21
CA ALA A 161 7.72 -1.56 -2.16
C ALA A 161 8.27 -0.92 -3.43
N ASP A 162 7.65 0.15 -3.91
CA ASP A 162 8.15 0.90 -5.06
C ASP A 162 9.50 1.58 -4.76
N ALA A 163 9.69 2.08 -3.54
CA ALA A 163 10.98 2.60 -3.10
C ALA A 163 12.07 1.53 -3.13
N VAL A 164 11.76 0.28 -2.73
CA VAL A 164 12.71 -0.84 -2.85
C VAL A 164 13.02 -1.11 -4.32
N ARG A 165 12.02 -1.21 -5.19
CA ARG A 165 12.21 -1.42 -6.64
C ARG A 165 13.10 -0.36 -7.29
N GLN A 166 12.98 0.90 -6.89
CA GLN A 166 13.86 1.98 -7.38
C GLN A 166 15.32 1.83 -6.92
N CYS A 167 15.55 1.17 -5.79
CA CYS A 167 16.87 1.02 -5.18
C CYS A 167 17.62 -0.24 -5.61
N LEU A 168 16.91 -1.27 -6.07
CA LEU A 168 17.47 -2.50 -6.65
C LEU A 168 18.22 -2.23 -7.97
#